data_AF-A0A061BM30-F1
#
_entry.id   AF-A0A061BM30-F1
#
_cell.length_a   1.000
_cell.length_b   1.000
_cell.length_c   1.000
_cell.angle_alpha   90.00
_cell.angle_beta   90.00
_cell.angle_gamma   90.00
#
_symmetry.space_group_name_H-M   'P 1'
#
loop_
_entity.id
_entity.type
_entity.pdbx_description
1 polymer ?
#
loop_
_entity_poly.entity_id
_entity_poly.type
_entity_poly.pdbx_seq_one_letter_code
_entity_poly.pdbx_strand_id
1 'polypeptide(L)'
;KKQVLDGQDDFEVEYVDKSSYYIEAYPQKITYGEMMKSMNDLCTNSHELLTTILGTGDEQTTYTCDYSNNSLGLYYPQKGDDCLHTILDILRRLFPVLSFLHSQCSFGASDMGWADCRYGKDIPTTKSHCSKESKNKAKCQAECQPNYQPNCQPTSPLMCYLGDSLLGCLPHQVGSIGCGYKCATCPSGKPGMPCLTPLGFRSFSGSTKTGSDLCEVVSKFFGRHVASCLFSLVSKPPSTLPEHFGFALSLVKKWDDHGKHLIRTGIDNAITDRSIALYDDASQLTNALSNAYGSSQSGNHATKHTTRPVDGSENEVKKGDLCSLAMSTACSGQLCAPYLYALCTDQYSYLASKQCKTYLSWAVYLPWTFWNYLNSLYNAFKDIYCQDWGCRTCLRADTCRRGQHGLVNDKTKAPNCNCGSIVECKGAMPTLYKYGFTFGAPAALNGQGGKKTCTNFMQQLNNVLQSTYFQTLFEKCDDFLWQIRQPFTWTVVALWLLSVLYLIHIMVIRLDLLHIKSHLHSPSSHKIAAQSLLAAGRVKKLGRVFYLQP
;
A
#
# COMPACT_ATOMS: atom_id res chain seq x y z
N LYS A 1 34.01 14.26 -2.73
CA LYS A 1 35.31 14.37 -3.45
C LYS A 1 36.41 14.28 -2.39
N LYS A 2 37.40 13.40 -2.54
CA LYS A 2 38.52 13.28 -1.59
C LYS A 2 39.41 14.51 -1.74
N GLN A 3 39.66 15.24 -0.67
CA GLN A 3 40.73 16.24 -0.61
C GLN A 3 41.76 15.75 0.39
N VAL A 4 43.00 15.58 -0.08
CA VAL A 4 44.17 15.35 0.76
C VAL A 4 44.70 16.73 1.11
N LEU A 5 44.73 17.05 2.41
CA LEU A 5 45.38 18.26 2.90
C LEU A 5 46.84 17.91 3.19
N ASP A 6 47.76 18.57 2.49
CA ASP A 6 49.20 18.40 2.68
C ASP A 6 49.61 19.21 3.91
N GLY A 7 49.70 18.54 5.06
CA GLY A 7 50.18 19.09 6.32
C GLY A 7 51.41 18.32 6.75
N GLN A 8 52.49 19.04 7.05
CA GLN A 8 53.71 18.48 7.63
C GLN A 8 53.37 17.72 8.92
N ASP A 9 53.70 16.42 8.92
CA ASP A 9 53.44 15.34 9.90
C ASP A 9 52.48 14.29 9.34
N ASP A 10 53.01 13.07 9.15
CA ASP A 10 52.41 11.87 8.50
C ASP A 10 51.07 11.40 9.12
N PHE A 11 50.03 12.21 9.05
CA PHE A 11 48.65 11.82 9.30
C PHE A 11 47.78 12.24 8.10
N GLU A 12 47.57 11.29 7.19
CA GLU A 12 46.53 11.41 6.16
C GLU A 12 45.16 11.43 6.83
N VAL A 13 44.64 12.62 7.15
CA VAL A 13 43.26 12.78 7.60
C VAL A 13 42.39 12.86 6.34
N GLU A 14 41.63 11.80 6.06
CA GLU A 14 40.66 11.76 4.97
C GLU A 14 39.51 12.74 5.28
N TYR A 15 39.62 13.99 4.79
CA TYR A 15 38.54 14.97 4.92
C TYR A 15 37.47 14.67 3.88
N VAL A 16 36.38 14.08 4.36
CA VAL A 16 35.19 13.84 3.57
C VAL A 16 34.22 15.01 3.76
N ASP A 17 34.10 15.85 2.73
CA ASP A 17 33.07 16.88 2.70
C ASP A 17 31.68 16.24 2.62
N LYS A 18 31.01 16.18 3.77
CA LYS A 18 29.67 15.58 3.91
C LYS A 18 28.61 16.29 3.07
N SER A 19 28.80 17.57 2.76
CA SER A 19 27.87 18.34 1.94
C SER A 19 27.86 17.89 0.47
N SER A 20 28.89 17.16 0.03
CA SER A 20 28.97 16.58 -1.31
C SER A 20 28.14 15.30 -1.51
N TYR A 21 27.59 14.70 -0.45
CA TYR A 21 26.76 13.51 -0.55
C TYR A 21 25.31 13.84 -0.85
N TYR A 22 24.77 13.13 -1.84
CA TYR A 22 23.36 13.16 -2.19
C TYR A 22 22.90 11.82 -2.77
N ILE A 23 21.60 11.60 -2.73
CA ILE A 23 20.90 10.53 -3.44
C ILE A 23 20.15 11.17 -4.59
N GLU A 24 20.43 10.72 -5.81
CA GLU A 24 19.68 11.10 -7.00
C GLU A 24 18.26 10.50 -6.89
N ALA A 25 17.25 11.37 -6.79
CA ALA A 25 15.87 10.99 -6.56
C ALA A 25 14.90 11.94 -7.27
N TYR A 26 13.67 11.47 -7.48
CA TYR A 26 12.56 12.26 -8.01
C TYR A 26 11.52 12.46 -6.91
N PRO A 27 10.92 13.66 -6.73
CA PRO A 27 11.00 14.85 -7.60
C PRO A 27 12.27 15.72 -7.47
N GLN A 28 13.03 15.56 -6.39
CA GLN A 28 14.29 16.31 -6.17
C GLN A 28 15.33 15.41 -5.50
N LYS A 29 16.62 15.73 -5.74
CA LYS A 29 17.74 15.07 -5.07
C LYS A 29 17.66 15.24 -3.55
N ILE A 30 18.15 14.25 -2.82
CA ILE A 30 18.17 14.25 -1.35
C ILE A 30 19.60 14.46 -0.89
N THR A 31 19.88 15.57 -0.22
CA THR A 31 21.22 15.91 0.26
C THR A 31 21.45 15.46 1.70
N TYR A 32 22.72 15.27 2.08
CA TYR A 32 23.08 14.97 3.47
C TYR A 32 22.57 16.04 4.46
N GLY A 33 22.66 17.32 4.08
CA GLY A 33 22.18 18.44 4.92
C GLY A 33 20.68 18.38 5.17
N GLU A 34 19.87 18.07 4.15
CA GLU A 34 18.42 17.89 4.30
C GLU A 34 18.09 16.69 5.19
N MET A 35 18.87 15.61 5.12
CA MET A 35 18.70 14.43 5.97
C MET A 35 18.94 14.75 7.45
N MET A 36 20.06 15.42 7.76
CA MET A 36 20.36 15.83 9.14
C MET A 36 19.31 16.78 9.69
N LYS A 37 18.89 17.76 8.88
CA LYS A 37 17.81 18.69 9.25
C LYS A 37 16.50 17.93 9.52
N SER A 38 16.13 17.00 8.65
CA SER A 38 14.91 16.19 8.80
C SER A 38 14.91 15.38 10.09
N MET A 39 16.04 14.80 10.47
CA MET A 39 16.17 14.07 11.74
C MET A 39 16.04 14.99 12.96
N ASN A 40 16.67 16.17 12.90
CA ASN A 40 16.60 17.15 13.99
C ASN A 40 15.18 17.71 14.17
N ASP A 41 14.53 18.06 13.05
CA ASP A 41 13.15 18.55 13.02
C ASP A 41 12.19 17.46 13.52
N LEU A 42 12.39 16.20 13.13
CA LEU A 42 11.61 15.07 13.63
C LEU A 42 11.69 14.94 15.15
N CYS A 43 12.90 14.97 15.72
CA CYS A 43 13.10 14.89 17.17
C CYS A 43 12.44 16.05 17.91
N THR A 44 12.64 17.28 17.41
CA THR A 44 12.09 18.51 18.03
C THR A 44 10.57 18.52 17.98
N ASN A 45 10.00 18.27 16.79
CA ASN A 45 8.56 18.32 16.56
C ASN A 45 7.82 17.14 17.22
N SER A 46 8.50 16.01 17.47
CA SER A 46 7.92 14.90 18.24
C SER A 46 7.56 15.32 19.66
N HIS A 47 8.44 16.08 20.33
CA HIS A 47 8.19 16.58 21.68
C HIS A 47 7.07 17.64 21.70
N GLU A 48 7.06 18.55 20.73
CA GLU A 48 6.00 19.55 20.57
C GLU A 48 4.63 18.89 20.32
N LEU A 49 4.59 17.86 19.46
CA LEU A 49 3.37 17.10 19.17
C LEU A 49 2.83 16.40 20.42
N LEU A 50 3.67 15.67 21.15
CA LEU A 50 3.26 14.98 22.37
C LEU A 50 2.78 15.96 23.44
N THR A 51 3.52 17.04 23.69
CA THR A 51 3.13 18.08 24.65
C THR A 51 1.85 18.80 24.20
N THR A 52 1.63 18.94 22.89
CA THR A 52 0.40 19.54 22.36
C THR A 52 -0.82 18.67 22.60
N ILE A 53 -0.68 17.36 22.43
CA ILE A 53 -1.75 16.39 22.66
C ILE A 53 -2.00 16.20 24.16
N LEU A 54 -0.96 15.90 24.94
CA LEU A 54 -1.07 15.44 26.33
C LEU A 54 -0.93 16.54 27.39
N GLY A 55 -0.47 17.73 27.03
CA GLY A 55 -0.06 18.77 27.97
C GLY A 55 1.29 18.47 28.63
N THR A 56 1.65 19.26 29.65
CA THR A 56 2.97 19.22 30.32
C THR A 56 3.12 18.16 31.42
N GLY A 57 2.03 17.52 31.81
CA GLY A 57 1.93 16.62 32.96
C GLY A 57 1.48 17.32 34.24
N ASP A 58 0.96 16.52 35.16
CA ASP A 58 0.51 16.84 36.52
C ASP A 58 0.62 15.59 37.41
N GLU A 59 0.22 15.66 38.69
CA GLU A 59 0.34 14.55 39.65
C GLU A 59 -0.38 13.25 39.21
N GLN A 60 -1.31 13.32 38.24
CA GLN A 60 -2.12 12.19 37.77
C GLN A 60 -1.70 11.72 36.37
N THR A 61 -0.69 12.34 35.77
CA THR A 61 -0.29 12.13 34.38
C THR A 61 1.23 12.09 34.22
N THR A 62 1.71 11.53 33.11
CA THR A 62 3.15 11.50 32.82
C THR A 62 3.65 12.91 32.51
N TYR A 63 4.73 13.33 33.16
CA TYR A 63 5.40 14.59 32.86
C TYR A 63 6.10 14.54 31.51
N THR A 64 6.04 15.63 30.74
CA THR A 64 6.59 15.64 29.38
C THR A 64 8.10 15.43 29.32
N CYS A 65 8.83 15.80 30.37
CA CYS A 65 10.26 15.53 30.48
C CYS A 65 10.58 14.03 30.51
N ASP A 66 9.64 13.18 30.94
CA ASP A 66 9.83 11.71 31.00
C ASP A 66 9.78 11.03 29.63
N TYR A 67 9.27 11.70 28.59
CA TYR A 67 9.31 11.16 27.23
C TYR A 67 10.70 11.23 26.60
N SER A 68 11.59 12.07 27.12
CA SER A 68 12.90 12.35 26.53
C SER A 68 14.09 11.71 27.28
N ASN A 69 13.85 11.10 28.45
CA ASN A 69 14.89 10.55 29.33
C ASN A 69 14.84 9.01 29.45
N ASN A 70 14.02 8.35 28.64
CA ASN A 70 13.76 6.91 28.71
C ASN A 70 13.25 6.40 30.07
N SER A 71 12.53 7.23 30.85
CA SER A 71 11.81 6.78 32.05
C SER A 71 10.84 5.61 31.77
N LEU A 72 10.40 5.48 30.51
CA LEU A 72 9.51 4.41 30.05
C LEU A 72 10.22 3.05 29.81
N GLY A 73 11.55 2.98 29.91
CA GLY A 73 12.30 1.74 29.70
C GLY A 73 12.17 1.17 28.28
N LEU A 74 12.06 2.04 27.28
CA LEU A 74 12.00 1.64 25.87
C LEU A 74 13.35 1.05 25.43
N TYR A 75 13.27 0.03 24.58
CA TYR A 75 14.43 -0.57 23.96
C TYR A 75 14.98 0.32 22.84
N TYR A 76 16.28 0.59 22.88
CA TYR A 76 17.01 1.27 21.82
C TYR A 76 18.09 0.33 21.28
N PRO A 77 18.16 0.11 19.94
CA PRO A 77 19.20 -0.71 19.35
C PRO A 77 20.60 -0.15 19.58
N GLN A 78 21.61 -1.03 19.60
CA GLN A 78 23.01 -0.64 19.77
C GLN A 78 23.72 -0.33 18.44
N LYS A 79 23.22 -0.86 17.32
CA LYS A 79 23.81 -0.67 15.98
C LYS A 79 23.10 0.42 15.21
N GLY A 80 23.85 1.23 14.46
CA GLY A 80 23.31 2.33 13.66
C GLY A 80 22.24 1.89 12.64
N ASP A 81 22.47 0.78 11.95
CA ASP A 81 21.52 0.25 10.96
C ASP A 81 20.20 -0.16 11.62
N ASP A 82 20.27 -0.83 12.77
CA ASP A 82 19.08 -1.24 13.53
C ASP A 82 18.31 -0.02 14.06
N CYS A 83 19.01 1.06 14.45
CA CYS A 83 18.39 2.33 14.81
C CYS A 83 17.62 2.95 13.64
N LEU A 84 18.22 3.01 12.45
CA LEU A 84 17.56 3.53 11.26
C LEU A 84 16.31 2.71 10.92
N HIS A 85 16.40 1.38 10.92
CA HIS A 85 15.25 0.52 10.69
C HIS A 85 14.14 0.74 11.71
N THR A 86 14.49 0.84 13.00
CA THR A 86 13.54 1.08 14.09
C THR A 86 12.80 2.41 13.89
N ILE A 87 13.53 3.49 13.58
CA ILE A 87 12.92 4.80 13.34
C ILE A 87 11.98 4.75 12.13
N LEU A 88 12.41 4.18 11.01
CA LEU A 88 11.57 4.07 9.82
C LEU A 88 10.30 3.25 10.08
N ASP A 89 10.38 2.17 10.87
CA ASP A 89 9.22 1.36 11.23
C ASP A 89 8.25 2.09 12.16
N ILE A 90 8.75 2.92 13.08
CA ILE A 90 7.93 3.82 13.88
C ILE A 90 7.23 4.84 12.97
N LEU A 91 7.96 5.49 12.06
CA LEU A 91 7.40 6.50 11.16
C LEU A 91 6.35 5.92 10.22
N ARG A 92 6.57 4.73 9.64
CA ARG A 92 5.58 4.05 8.79
C ARG A 92 4.25 3.77 9.49
N ARG A 93 4.26 3.69 10.83
CA ARG A 93 3.08 3.46 11.66
C ARG A 93 2.40 4.73 12.13
N LEU A 94 3.20 5.74 12.47
CA LEU A 94 2.70 7.02 12.96
C LEU A 94 2.16 7.88 11.82
N PHE A 95 2.83 7.89 10.68
CA PHE A 95 2.46 8.78 9.57
C PHE A 95 1.01 8.56 9.13
N PRO A 96 0.53 7.33 8.86
CA PRO A 96 -0.86 7.17 8.42
C PRO A 96 -1.92 7.71 9.39
N VAL A 97 -1.73 7.48 10.70
CA VAL A 97 -2.70 7.90 11.72
C VAL A 97 -2.63 9.40 11.99
N LEU A 98 -1.44 10.00 11.84
CA LEU A 98 -1.23 11.45 11.91
C LEU A 98 -1.70 12.16 10.63
N SER A 99 -1.54 11.56 9.45
CA SER A 99 -2.03 12.12 8.17
C SER A 99 -3.54 12.17 8.17
N PHE A 100 -4.20 11.16 8.75
CA PHE A 100 -5.65 11.19 8.95
C PHE A 100 -6.07 12.28 9.93
N LEU A 101 -5.39 12.37 11.08
CA LEU A 101 -5.63 13.41 12.08
C LEU A 101 -5.49 14.81 11.48
N HIS A 102 -4.40 15.04 10.75
CA HIS A 102 -4.14 16.28 10.01
C HIS A 102 -5.27 16.58 9.02
N SER A 103 -5.64 15.61 8.19
CA SER A 103 -6.71 15.76 7.21
C SER A 103 -8.05 16.11 7.87
N GLN A 104 -8.44 15.43 8.95
CA GLN A 104 -9.69 15.74 9.63
C GLN A 104 -9.65 17.11 10.30
N CYS A 105 -8.54 17.46 10.96
CA CYS A 105 -8.37 18.73 11.65
C CYS A 105 -8.18 19.93 10.70
N SER A 106 -7.83 19.72 9.43
CA SER A 106 -7.68 20.80 8.45
C SER A 106 -8.99 21.34 7.89
N PHE A 107 -10.13 20.67 8.15
CA PHE A 107 -11.44 21.07 7.64
C PHE A 107 -12.40 21.46 8.77
N GLY A 108 -13.27 22.42 8.47
CA GLY A 108 -14.35 22.84 9.36
C GLY A 108 -15.55 21.89 9.34
N ALA A 109 -16.54 22.17 10.19
CA ALA A 109 -17.73 21.34 10.35
C ALA A 109 -18.58 21.19 9.06
N SER A 110 -18.56 22.18 8.15
CA SER A 110 -19.27 22.13 6.86
C SER A 110 -18.83 20.97 5.98
N ASP A 111 -17.58 20.55 6.13
CA ASP A 111 -16.97 19.46 5.37
C ASP A 111 -16.75 18.20 6.21
N MET A 112 -17.48 18.09 7.33
CA MET A 112 -17.38 16.99 8.30
C MET A 112 -16.00 16.90 8.99
N GLY A 113 -15.24 17.99 9.02
CA GLY A 113 -13.92 18.06 9.67
C GLY A 113 -13.96 18.41 11.16
N TRP A 114 -12.78 18.44 11.78
CA TRP A 114 -12.55 18.54 13.22
C TRP A 114 -11.81 19.80 13.65
N ALA A 115 -11.59 20.78 12.76
CA ALA A 115 -10.86 22.02 13.06
C ALA A 115 -11.37 22.70 14.36
N ASP A 116 -12.69 22.80 14.50
CA ASP A 116 -13.34 23.45 15.65
C ASP A 116 -13.60 22.49 16.84
N CYS A 117 -13.32 21.19 16.68
CA CYS A 117 -13.57 20.23 17.74
C CYS A 117 -12.52 20.37 18.85
N ARG A 118 -13.01 20.39 20.10
CA ARG A 118 -12.17 20.54 21.28
C ARG A 118 -11.65 19.20 21.79
N TYR A 119 -10.48 19.18 22.40
CA TYR A 119 -9.93 18.04 23.13
C TYR A 119 -9.14 18.52 24.36
N GLY A 120 -8.89 17.62 25.31
CA GLY A 120 -8.14 17.91 26.54
C GLY A 120 -8.82 17.34 27.78
N LYS A 121 -8.25 17.66 28.96
CA LYS A 121 -8.64 17.12 30.27
C LYS A 121 -10.13 17.28 30.58
N ASP A 122 -10.69 18.44 30.25
CA ASP A 122 -12.08 18.80 30.59
C ASP A 122 -13.11 18.35 29.54
N ILE A 123 -12.68 17.68 28.47
CA ILE A 123 -13.58 17.25 27.40
C ILE A 123 -14.12 15.84 27.70
N PRO A 124 -15.45 15.67 27.80
CA PRO A 124 -16.06 14.37 28.06
C PRO A 124 -15.69 13.33 27.00
N THR A 125 -15.46 12.11 27.45
CA THR A 125 -15.25 10.95 26.58
C THR A 125 -16.44 10.02 26.66
N THR A 126 -16.64 9.18 25.64
CA THR A 126 -17.68 8.13 25.68
C THR A 126 -17.44 7.08 26.77
N LYS A 127 -16.23 7.02 27.33
CA LYS A 127 -15.82 6.08 28.39
C LYS A 127 -16.01 6.63 29.81
N SER A 128 -16.35 7.92 29.99
CA SER A 128 -16.43 8.55 31.32
C SER A 128 -17.77 8.33 32.06
N HIS A 129 -18.68 7.52 31.51
CA HIS A 129 -19.91 7.15 32.19
C HIS A 129 -19.66 6.02 33.21
N CYS A 130 -19.36 6.39 34.46
CA CYS A 130 -19.76 5.72 35.72
C CYS A 130 -18.77 5.95 36.88
N SER A 131 -18.45 7.21 37.19
CA SER A 131 -17.89 7.57 38.49
C SER A 131 -18.71 8.69 39.12
N LYS A 132 -19.58 8.27 40.05
CA LYS A 132 -20.19 8.99 41.17
C LYS A 132 -20.61 10.45 40.95
N GLU A 133 -21.93 10.66 40.99
CA GLU A 133 -22.60 11.92 41.32
C GLU A 133 -21.81 13.19 40.98
N SER A 134 -21.92 13.62 39.73
CA SER A 134 -21.65 15.01 39.41
C SER A 134 -22.57 15.87 40.29
N LYS A 135 -22.01 16.51 41.31
CA LYS A 135 -22.67 17.51 42.16
C LYS A 135 -23.06 18.79 41.41
N ASN A 136 -23.10 18.74 40.08
CA ASN A 136 -23.85 19.70 39.30
C ASN A 136 -25.21 19.08 39.01
N LYS A 137 -26.18 19.43 39.86
CA LYS A 137 -27.61 19.33 39.51
C LYS A 137 -27.75 19.91 38.11
N ALA A 138 -27.92 19.05 37.12
CA ALA A 138 -28.48 19.44 35.85
C ALA A 138 -29.90 19.93 36.19
N LYS A 139 -30.05 21.24 36.36
CA LYS A 139 -31.30 21.89 35.98
C LYS A 139 -31.39 21.64 34.48
N CYS A 140 -31.99 20.52 34.11
CA CYS A 140 -32.54 20.29 32.79
C CYS A 140 -33.71 21.26 32.62
N GLN A 141 -33.41 22.56 32.56
CA GLN A 141 -34.29 23.54 31.96
C GLN A 141 -33.81 23.65 30.52
N ALA A 142 -34.65 23.17 29.62
CA ALA A 142 -34.50 23.35 28.20
C ALA A 142 -34.68 24.85 27.86
N GLU A 143 -33.65 25.64 28.11
CA GLU A 143 -33.43 26.87 27.35
C GLU A 143 -32.53 26.50 26.18
N CYS A 144 -33.11 25.76 25.23
CA CYS A 144 -32.53 25.60 23.91
C CYS A 144 -32.68 26.93 23.16
N GLN A 145 -31.88 27.94 23.55
CA GLN A 145 -31.53 28.97 22.61
C GLN A 145 -30.57 28.34 21.59
N PRO A 146 -30.87 28.40 20.27
CA PRO A 146 -29.98 27.92 19.24
C PRO A 146 -28.84 28.93 19.12
N ASN A 147 -27.86 28.87 20.01
CA ASN A 147 -26.56 29.42 19.68
C ASN A 147 -26.00 28.54 18.57
N TYR A 148 -26.04 29.05 17.35
CA TYR A 148 -25.46 28.47 16.12
C TYR A 148 -23.92 28.37 16.20
N GLN A 149 -23.37 27.96 17.34
CA GLN A 149 -21.97 27.59 17.45
C GLN A 149 -21.88 26.10 17.09
N PRO A 150 -21.10 25.71 16.06
CA PRO A 150 -20.85 24.32 15.70
C PRO A 150 -19.95 23.65 16.75
N ASN A 151 -20.39 23.61 18.01
CA ASN A 151 -19.66 22.95 19.08
C ASN A 151 -19.95 21.45 18.98
N CYS A 152 -18.90 20.63 18.81
CA CYS A 152 -18.92 19.17 18.66
C CYS A 152 -19.42 18.41 19.92
N GLN A 153 -20.61 18.76 20.43
CA GLN A 153 -21.24 18.22 21.64
C GLN A 153 -22.23 17.09 21.30
N PRO A 154 -22.41 16.07 22.18
CA PRO A 154 -21.89 15.98 23.55
C PRO A 154 -20.48 15.41 23.69
N THR A 155 -19.96 14.69 22.67
CA THR A 155 -18.61 14.10 22.68
C THR A 155 -17.85 14.46 21.41
N SER A 156 -16.67 15.07 21.58
CA SER A 156 -15.82 15.48 20.46
C SER A 156 -15.27 14.27 19.68
N PRO A 157 -15.45 14.19 18.34
CA PRO A 157 -14.90 13.11 17.53
C PRO A 157 -13.37 13.08 17.55
N LEU A 158 -12.73 14.25 17.63
CA LEU A 158 -11.29 14.38 17.81
C LEU A 158 -10.83 13.75 19.13
N MET A 159 -11.48 14.10 20.23
CA MET A 159 -11.18 13.49 21.54
C MET A 159 -11.40 11.97 21.50
N CYS A 160 -12.46 11.51 20.84
CA CYS A 160 -12.72 10.10 20.68
C CYS A 160 -11.64 9.38 19.85
N TYR A 161 -11.11 10.02 18.81
CA TYR A 161 -10.03 9.46 17.99
C TYR A 161 -8.72 9.36 18.76
N LEU A 162 -8.31 10.43 19.46
CA LEU A 162 -7.13 10.42 20.34
C LEU A 162 -7.24 9.33 21.41
N GLY A 163 -8.44 9.14 21.97
CA GLY A 163 -8.76 8.18 23.01
C GLY A 163 -9.10 6.76 22.56
N ASP A 164 -8.91 6.42 21.28
CA ASP A 164 -9.28 5.12 20.71
C ASP A 164 -10.73 4.72 21.08
N SER A 165 -11.68 5.59 20.77
CA SER A 165 -13.12 5.37 20.95
C SER A 165 -13.98 5.88 19.80
N LEU A 166 -13.37 6.40 18.73
CA LEU A 166 -14.11 6.83 17.55
C LEU A 166 -14.67 5.62 16.81
N LEU A 167 -15.99 5.61 16.63
CA LEU A 167 -16.71 4.52 15.97
C LEU A 167 -16.18 4.31 14.55
N GLY A 168 -15.81 3.07 14.24
CA GLY A 168 -15.34 2.67 12.91
C GLY A 168 -13.87 2.92 12.61
N CYS A 169 -13.15 3.67 13.45
CA CYS A 169 -11.73 3.97 13.28
C CYS A 169 -10.82 3.10 14.16
N LEU A 170 -11.35 2.05 14.80
CA LEU A 170 -10.59 1.11 15.63
C LEU A 170 -10.54 -0.26 14.99
N PRO A 171 -9.41 -0.63 14.37
CA PRO A 171 -9.32 -1.93 13.73
C PRO A 171 -8.84 -3.06 14.66
N HIS A 172 -8.20 -2.80 15.81
CA HIS A 172 -7.59 -3.86 16.63
C HIS A 172 -6.83 -3.38 17.89
N GLN A 173 -6.39 -4.34 18.74
CA GLN A 173 -5.30 -4.15 19.72
C GLN A 173 -3.94 -4.61 19.13
N VAL A 174 -2.87 -3.87 19.41
CA VAL A 174 -1.49 -4.19 18.95
C VAL A 174 -0.68 -4.74 20.13
N GLY A 175 -0.01 -5.89 19.96
CA GLY A 175 0.89 -6.51 20.94
C GLY A 175 2.37 -6.19 20.69
N SER A 176 3.27 -6.78 21.50
CA SER A 176 4.73 -6.58 21.57
C SER A 176 5.39 -5.78 20.43
N ILE A 177 6.02 -4.65 20.80
CA ILE A 177 6.75 -3.75 19.90
C ILE A 177 8.25 -4.10 19.96
N GLY A 178 8.84 -4.57 18.86
CA GLY A 178 10.27 -4.91 18.67
C GLY A 178 10.63 -4.93 17.17
N CYS A 179 11.62 -5.73 16.71
CA CYS A 179 11.99 -5.92 15.28
C CYS A 179 10.82 -6.34 14.35
N GLY A 180 9.63 -6.54 14.90
CA GLY A 180 8.34 -6.51 14.23
C GLY A 180 7.24 -6.33 15.28
N TYR A 181 6.00 -6.11 14.85
CA TYR A 181 4.81 -6.18 15.70
C TYR A 181 3.97 -7.39 15.34
N LYS A 182 3.27 -7.91 16.34
CA LYS A 182 2.17 -8.85 16.13
C LYS A 182 0.87 -8.15 16.52
N CYS A 183 0.00 -7.96 15.53
CA CYS A 183 -1.40 -7.65 15.78
C CYS A 183 -2.16 -8.98 15.74
N ALA A 184 -2.95 -9.30 16.77
CA ALA A 184 -3.74 -10.54 16.78
C ALA A 184 -5.04 -10.44 15.96
N THR A 185 -5.57 -9.22 15.83
CA THR A 185 -6.89 -8.93 15.22
C THR A 185 -6.82 -8.52 13.75
N CYS A 186 -5.66 -8.05 13.27
CA CYS A 186 -5.41 -7.66 11.88
C CYS A 186 -5.13 -8.80 10.89
N PRO A 187 -4.48 -9.93 11.29
CA PRO A 187 -4.15 -11.02 10.37
C PRO A 187 -5.39 -11.65 9.71
N SER A 188 -6.56 -11.50 10.32
CA SER A 188 -7.88 -11.88 9.77
C SER A 188 -8.57 -10.76 8.98
N GLY A 189 -7.88 -9.65 8.70
CA GLY A 189 -8.41 -8.52 7.95
C GLY A 189 -8.71 -8.88 6.49
N LYS A 190 -9.62 -8.12 5.85
CA LYS A 190 -9.88 -8.30 4.40
C LYS A 190 -8.60 -7.97 3.61
N PRO A 191 -8.40 -8.57 2.41
CA PRO A 191 -7.25 -8.29 1.57
C PRO A 191 -7.04 -6.79 1.34
N GLY A 192 -5.81 -6.33 1.52
CA GLY A 192 -5.40 -4.94 1.28
C GLY A 192 -5.56 -3.98 2.47
N MET A 193 -6.23 -4.39 3.55
CA MET A 193 -6.40 -3.53 4.73
C MET A 193 -5.07 -3.36 5.49
N PRO A 194 -4.61 -2.13 5.77
CA PRO A 194 -3.46 -1.90 6.63
C PRO A 194 -3.80 -2.09 8.11
N CYS A 195 -2.78 -2.36 8.92
CA CYS A 195 -2.85 -2.28 10.37
C CYS A 195 -2.57 -0.84 10.82
N LEU A 196 -3.62 -0.06 11.09
CA LEU A 196 -3.47 1.33 11.58
C LEU A 196 -3.25 1.36 13.09
N THR A 197 -2.25 2.11 13.52
CA THR A 197 -1.81 2.16 14.93
C THR A 197 -2.84 2.89 15.80
N PRO A 198 -3.40 2.27 16.84
CA PRO A 198 -4.19 2.99 17.85
C PRO A 198 -3.32 4.05 18.53
N LEU A 199 -3.87 5.23 18.77
CA LEU A 199 -3.09 6.35 19.33
C LEU A 199 -2.82 6.17 20.83
N GLY A 200 -3.72 5.50 21.55
CA GLY A 200 -3.46 5.07 22.91
C GLY A 200 -3.56 6.15 23.98
N PHE A 201 -3.89 7.40 23.65
CA PHE A 201 -3.95 8.46 24.67
C PHE A 201 -5.11 8.21 25.63
N ARG A 202 -4.87 8.31 26.94
CA ARG A 202 -5.86 8.01 28.00
C ARG A 202 -6.03 9.13 29.01
N SER A 203 -4.98 9.89 29.26
CA SER A 203 -5.01 11.01 30.20
C SER A 203 -4.42 12.23 29.54
N PHE A 204 -4.96 13.39 29.90
CA PHE A 204 -4.61 14.68 29.33
C PHE A 204 -4.38 15.65 30.48
N SER A 205 -3.34 16.46 30.36
CA SER A 205 -3.03 17.57 31.24
C SER A 205 -3.11 18.88 30.46
N GLY A 206 -3.13 20.01 31.16
CA GLY A 206 -3.18 21.34 30.54
C GLY A 206 -4.56 21.79 30.08
N SER A 207 -4.58 22.89 29.32
CA SER A 207 -5.80 23.55 28.86
C SER A 207 -6.47 22.83 27.69
N THR A 208 -7.77 23.07 27.52
CA THR A 208 -8.53 22.63 26.35
C THR A 208 -7.99 23.30 25.08
N LYS A 209 -7.76 22.50 24.03
CA LYS A 209 -7.30 22.94 22.71
C LYS A 209 -8.28 22.53 21.62
N THR A 210 -8.06 23.02 20.41
CA THR A 210 -8.89 22.75 19.22
C THR A 210 -8.17 21.87 18.20
N GLY A 211 -8.91 21.29 17.26
CA GLY A 211 -8.35 20.56 16.13
C GLY A 211 -7.43 21.42 15.28
N SER A 212 -7.75 22.71 15.10
CA SER A 212 -6.89 23.66 14.38
C SER A 212 -5.51 23.81 15.02
N ASP A 213 -5.44 23.93 16.35
CA ASP A 213 -4.16 24.00 17.09
C ASP A 213 -3.32 22.74 16.84
N LEU A 214 -3.99 21.58 16.87
CA LEU A 214 -3.34 20.29 16.61
C LEU A 214 -2.92 20.13 15.15
N CYS A 215 -3.71 20.66 14.20
CA CYS A 215 -3.40 20.65 12.77
C CYS A 215 -2.08 21.38 12.50
N GLU A 216 -1.86 22.53 13.14
CA GLU A 216 -0.64 23.32 12.98
C GLU A 216 0.60 22.52 13.43
N VAL A 217 0.54 21.88 14.60
CA VAL A 217 1.67 21.11 15.13
C VAL A 217 1.94 19.85 14.32
N VAL A 218 0.88 19.16 13.87
CA VAL A 218 1.04 18.00 12.98
C VAL A 218 1.60 18.43 11.62
N SER A 219 1.25 19.61 11.11
CA SER A 219 1.83 20.18 9.88
C SER A 219 3.34 20.40 10.01
N LYS A 220 3.81 20.91 11.16
CA LYS A 220 5.24 21.06 11.47
C LYS A 220 5.94 19.70 11.50
N PHE A 221 5.31 18.69 12.13
CA PHE A 221 5.85 17.33 12.20
C PHE A 221 6.06 16.69 10.81
N PHE A 222 5.11 16.89 9.89
CA PHE A 222 5.22 16.43 8.50
C PHE A 222 6.17 17.26 7.62
N GLY A 223 6.92 18.22 8.20
CA GLY A 223 7.71 19.23 7.51
C GLY A 223 8.37 18.80 6.20
N ARG A 224 8.52 19.75 5.28
CA ARG A 224 8.79 19.60 3.82
C ARG A 224 9.89 18.61 3.38
N HIS A 225 10.73 18.11 4.29
CA HIS A 225 11.88 17.25 4.03
C HIS A 225 11.86 15.88 4.74
N VAL A 226 10.96 15.65 5.71
CA VAL A 226 10.98 14.43 6.55
C VAL A 226 10.60 13.19 5.73
N ALA A 227 9.48 13.27 5.02
CA ALA A 227 9.01 12.20 4.13
C ALA A 227 9.98 11.95 2.97
N SER A 228 10.59 13.02 2.44
CA SER A 228 11.38 12.96 1.23
C SER A 228 12.72 12.25 1.39
N CYS A 229 13.34 12.39 2.56
CA CYS A 229 14.72 11.94 2.75
C CYS A 229 14.79 10.56 3.41
N LEU A 230 13.88 10.26 4.33
CA LEU A 230 14.01 9.10 5.22
C LEU A 230 13.48 7.81 4.58
N PHE A 231 12.28 7.82 4.00
CA PHE A 231 11.70 6.60 3.43
C PHE A 231 12.41 6.11 2.17
N SER A 232 13.09 6.99 1.44
CA SER A 232 13.92 6.65 0.27
C SER A 232 15.22 5.92 0.63
N LEU A 233 15.68 5.99 1.88
CA LEU A 233 16.89 5.28 2.34
C LEU A 233 16.69 3.76 2.33
N VAL A 234 15.54 3.33 2.83
CA VAL A 234 15.17 1.92 2.93
C VAL A 234 13.83 1.74 2.26
N SER A 235 13.87 1.43 0.98
CA SER A 235 12.69 1.16 0.17
C SER A 235 12.02 -0.14 0.62
N LYS A 236 10.70 -0.10 0.84
CA LYS A 236 9.88 -1.26 1.21
C LYS A 236 8.89 -1.54 0.07
N PRO A 237 8.70 -2.81 -0.35
CA PRO A 237 7.67 -3.14 -1.34
C PRO A 237 6.29 -2.77 -0.80
N PRO A 238 5.39 -2.22 -1.64
CA PRO A 238 4.03 -1.96 -1.22
C PRO A 238 3.33 -3.29 -0.91
N SER A 239 2.67 -3.34 0.24
CA SER A 239 2.11 -4.55 0.84
C SER A 239 0.61 -4.43 1.14
N THR A 240 0.12 -3.21 1.34
CA THR A 240 -1.29 -2.89 1.61
C THR A 240 -1.88 -2.09 0.45
N LEU A 241 -3.21 -1.96 0.39
CA LEU A 241 -3.89 -1.17 -0.64
C LEU A 241 -3.36 0.28 -0.76
N PRO A 242 -3.27 1.08 0.32
CA PRO A 242 -2.84 2.47 0.22
C PRO A 242 -1.36 2.57 -0.17
N GLU A 243 -0.52 1.60 0.21
CA GLU A 243 0.89 1.55 -0.20
C GLU A 243 0.99 1.29 -1.71
N HIS A 244 0.23 0.35 -2.26
CA HIS A 244 0.18 0.12 -3.71
C HIS A 244 -0.33 1.35 -4.45
N PHE A 245 -1.39 1.97 -3.93
CA PHE A 245 -1.99 3.16 -4.51
C PHE A 245 -0.99 4.33 -4.54
N GLY A 246 -0.32 4.59 -3.42
CA GLY A 246 0.72 5.63 -3.32
C GLY A 246 1.91 5.37 -4.23
N PHE A 247 2.42 4.12 -4.26
CA PHE A 247 3.50 3.74 -5.17
C PHE A 247 3.11 3.91 -6.64
N ALA A 248 1.95 3.39 -7.05
CA ALA A 248 1.47 3.45 -8.43
C ALA A 248 1.38 4.89 -8.93
N LEU A 249 0.75 5.78 -8.16
CA LEU A 249 0.61 7.19 -8.52
C LEU A 249 1.96 7.92 -8.53
N SER A 250 2.84 7.68 -7.56
CA SER A 250 4.16 8.29 -7.52
C SER A 250 5.08 7.80 -8.63
N LEU A 251 4.98 6.53 -9.01
CA LEU A 251 5.83 5.91 -10.03
C LEU A 251 5.68 6.62 -11.37
N VAL A 252 4.44 6.79 -11.84
CA VAL A 252 4.13 7.32 -13.19
C VAL A 252 3.91 8.84 -13.22
N LYS A 253 4.00 9.49 -12.06
CA LYS A 253 3.78 10.92 -11.92
C LYS A 253 4.64 11.69 -12.91
N LYS A 254 3.99 12.52 -13.74
CA LYS A 254 4.65 13.40 -14.73
C LYS A 254 5.53 12.68 -15.76
N TRP A 255 5.25 11.42 -16.05
CA TRP A 255 5.92 10.72 -17.15
C TRP A 255 5.57 11.28 -18.54
N ASP A 256 4.47 12.02 -18.64
CA ASP A 256 3.99 12.69 -19.85
C ASP A 256 4.47 14.15 -19.98
N ASP A 257 5.19 14.68 -18.99
CA ASP A 257 5.81 16.00 -19.09
C ASP A 257 6.87 16.00 -20.20
N HIS A 258 7.04 17.15 -20.87
CA HIS A 258 8.07 17.31 -21.91
C HIS A 258 9.48 17.18 -21.30
N GLY A 259 10.18 16.08 -21.61
CA GLY A 259 11.59 15.90 -21.23
C GLY A 259 11.92 14.49 -20.77
N LYS A 260 13.19 14.26 -20.43
CA LYS A 260 13.64 12.98 -19.85
C LYS A 260 13.29 12.95 -18.37
N HIS A 261 12.34 12.10 -17.99
CA HIS A 261 12.01 11.85 -16.59
C HIS A 261 13.00 10.85 -15.97
N LEU A 262 13.60 11.21 -14.83
CA LEU A 262 14.66 10.44 -14.16
C LEU A 262 14.25 8.98 -13.91
N ILE A 263 13.09 8.77 -13.28
CA ILE A 263 12.61 7.42 -12.93
C ILE A 263 12.17 6.63 -14.15
N ARG A 264 11.34 7.18 -15.04
CA ARG A 264 11.00 6.56 -16.33
C ARG A 264 12.22 6.06 -17.09
N THR A 265 13.22 6.92 -17.29
CA THR A 265 14.48 6.56 -17.96
C THR A 265 15.20 5.42 -17.22
N GLY A 266 15.24 5.47 -15.89
CA GLY A 266 15.84 4.40 -15.08
C GLY A 266 15.07 3.08 -15.15
N ILE A 267 13.74 3.11 -15.31
CA ILE A 267 12.89 1.93 -15.52
C ILE A 267 13.11 1.37 -16.93
N ASP A 268 13.11 2.20 -17.97
CA ASP A 268 13.40 1.78 -19.34
C ASP A 268 14.77 1.08 -19.42
N ASN A 269 15.79 1.66 -18.79
CA ASN A 269 17.11 1.03 -18.70
C ASN A 269 17.09 -0.30 -17.92
N ALA A 270 16.30 -0.39 -16.83
CA ALA A 270 16.16 -1.62 -16.06
C ALA A 270 15.43 -2.72 -16.84
N ILE A 271 14.46 -2.36 -17.70
CA ILE A 271 13.76 -3.27 -18.61
C ILE A 271 14.75 -3.84 -19.63
N THR A 272 15.53 -2.99 -20.29
CA THR A 272 16.54 -3.41 -21.27
C THR A 272 17.61 -4.29 -20.63
N ASP A 273 18.13 -3.90 -19.47
CA ASP A 273 19.14 -4.68 -18.74
C ASP A 273 18.60 -6.05 -18.31
N ARG A 274 17.40 -6.10 -17.71
CA ARG A 274 16.84 -7.35 -17.19
C ARG A 274 16.42 -8.32 -18.28
N SER A 275 15.96 -7.80 -19.42
CA SER A 275 15.62 -8.61 -20.60
C SER A 275 16.83 -8.98 -21.45
N ILE A 276 18.04 -8.50 -21.13
CA ILE A 276 19.24 -8.69 -21.96
C ILE A 276 18.98 -8.17 -23.40
N ALA A 277 18.29 -7.03 -23.49
CA ALA A 277 17.85 -6.40 -24.73
C ALA A 277 16.98 -7.29 -25.64
N LEU A 278 16.30 -8.32 -25.10
CA LEU A 278 15.32 -9.15 -25.83
C LEU A 278 13.91 -8.52 -25.84
N TYR A 279 13.67 -7.51 -25.01
CA TYR A 279 12.42 -6.76 -25.00
C TYR A 279 12.61 -5.47 -25.81
N ASP A 280 12.29 -5.54 -27.10
CA ASP A 280 12.67 -4.53 -28.11
C ASP A 280 12.21 -3.09 -27.79
N ASP A 281 11.05 -2.95 -27.17
CA ASP A 281 10.45 -1.65 -26.88
C ASP A 281 9.97 -1.53 -25.44
N ALA A 282 10.86 -1.05 -24.56
CA ALA A 282 10.56 -0.77 -23.16
C ALA A 282 9.37 0.19 -22.98
N SER A 283 9.09 1.04 -23.97
CA SER A 283 7.99 2.00 -23.91
C SER A 283 6.63 1.32 -23.86
N GLN A 284 6.49 0.09 -24.39
CA GLN A 284 5.22 -0.64 -24.30
C GLN A 284 4.79 -0.87 -22.85
N LEU A 285 5.72 -1.26 -21.98
CA LEU A 285 5.42 -1.50 -20.57
C LEU A 285 5.26 -0.19 -19.81
N THR A 286 6.14 0.80 -20.05
CA THR A 286 6.03 2.09 -19.34
C THR A 286 4.81 2.91 -19.77
N ASN A 287 4.39 2.83 -21.02
CA ASN A 287 3.13 3.43 -21.48
C ASN A 287 1.92 2.69 -20.88
N ALA A 288 1.94 1.37 -20.78
CA ALA A 288 0.86 0.60 -20.12
C ALA A 288 0.71 0.99 -18.64
N LEU A 289 1.83 1.10 -17.91
CA LEU A 289 1.85 1.61 -16.53
C LEU A 289 1.27 3.04 -16.45
N SER A 290 1.73 3.94 -17.32
CA SER A 290 1.29 5.33 -17.35
C SER A 290 -0.21 5.45 -17.66
N ASN A 291 -0.74 4.63 -18.56
CA ASN A 291 -2.16 4.64 -18.92
C ASN A 291 -3.04 4.06 -17.80
N ALA A 292 -2.63 2.97 -17.15
CA ALA A 292 -3.39 2.36 -16.07
C ALA A 292 -3.43 3.21 -14.80
N TYR A 293 -2.31 3.82 -14.44
CA TYR A 293 -2.20 4.60 -13.20
C TYR A 293 -2.51 6.09 -13.39
N GLY A 294 -2.30 6.63 -14.58
CA GLY A 294 -2.46 8.06 -14.89
C GLY A 294 -1.28 8.89 -14.38
N SER A 295 -0.73 9.74 -15.23
CA SER A 295 0.50 10.51 -14.92
C SER A 295 0.23 11.89 -14.31
N SER A 296 -1.02 12.35 -14.28
CA SER A 296 -1.40 13.66 -13.76
C SER A 296 -2.68 13.60 -12.95
N GLN A 297 -2.72 14.36 -11.86
CA GLN A 297 -3.89 14.54 -11.00
C GLN A 297 -4.49 15.95 -11.16
N SER A 298 -4.04 16.74 -12.15
CA SER A 298 -4.48 18.13 -12.30
C SER A 298 -5.84 18.23 -12.99
N GLY A 299 -6.68 19.15 -12.50
CA GLY A 299 -8.03 19.37 -13.06
C GLY A 299 -8.05 19.80 -14.53
N ASN A 300 -6.95 20.39 -15.03
CA ASN A 300 -6.80 20.83 -16.42
C ASN A 300 -6.63 19.65 -17.40
N HIS A 301 -6.44 18.43 -16.90
CA HIS A 301 -6.35 17.21 -17.70
C HIS A 301 -7.58 16.30 -17.54
N ALA A 302 -8.74 16.84 -17.14
CA ALA A 302 -9.98 16.07 -17.06
C ALA A 302 -10.33 15.32 -18.37
N THR A 303 -9.88 15.83 -19.52
CA THR A 303 -10.01 15.16 -20.83
C THR A 303 -9.14 13.90 -20.99
N LYS A 304 -8.02 13.80 -20.24
CA LYS A 304 -7.17 12.60 -20.20
C LYS A 304 -7.79 11.46 -19.37
N HIS A 305 -8.70 11.79 -18.45
CA HIS A 305 -9.41 10.85 -17.57
C HIS A 305 -10.84 10.60 -18.05
N THR A 306 -11.07 10.63 -19.38
CA THR A 306 -12.41 10.52 -19.97
C THR A 306 -13.05 9.19 -19.66
N THR A 307 -14.14 9.24 -18.88
CA THR A 307 -14.93 8.07 -18.46
C THR A 307 -16.17 7.85 -19.35
N ARG A 308 -16.36 8.73 -20.34
CA ARG A 308 -17.46 8.69 -21.30
C ARG A 308 -16.96 8.18 -22.66
N PRO A 309 -17.77 7.40 -23.39
CA PRO A 309 -17.52 7.08 -24.80
C PRO A 309 -17.27 8.36 -25.59
N VAL A 310 -16.28 8.36 -26.48
CA VAL A 310 -16.01 9.49 -27.37
C VAL A 310 -17.15 9.62 -28.39
N ASP A 311 -17.82 8.50 -28.74
CA ASP A 311 -18.80 8.46 -29.83
C ASP A 311 -20.19 7.88 -29.46
N GLY A 312 -20.58 7.85 -28.19
CA GLY A 312 -21.94 7.47 -27.77
C GLY A 312 -22.35 6.03 -28.09
N SER A 313 -21.43 5.17 -28.55
CA SER A 313 -21.69 3.76 -28.78
C SER A 313 -21.67 2.98 -27.45
N GLU A 314 -22.69 2.15 -27.22
CA GLU A 314 -22.84 1.35 -25.98
C GLU A 314 -21.75 0.27 -25.82
N ASN A 315 -20.91 0.06 -26.84
CA ASN A 315 -19.84 -0.93 -26.88
C ASN A 315 -18.43 -0.35 -26.67
N GLU A 316 -18.29 0.92 -26.29
CA GLU A 316 -16.98 1.53 -26.11
C GLU A 316 -16.35 1.16 -24.75
N VAL A 317 -15.07 0.80 -24.85
CA VAL A 317 -14.18 0.45 -23.75
C VAL A 317 -14.11 1.57 -22.70
N LYS A 318 -14.51 1.26 -21.46
CA LYS A 318 -14.47 2.18 -20.32
C LYS A 318 -13.02 2.47 -19.94
N LYS A 319 -12.46 3.58 -20.40
CA LYS A 319 -11.12 4.05 -20.01
C LYS A 319 -11.18 4.68 -18.63
N GLY A 320 -10.82 3.92 -17.60
CA GLY A 320 -10.65 4.42 -16.23
C GLY A 320 -9.20 4.20 -15.78
N ASP A 321 -8.46 5.28 -15.53
CA ASP A 321 -7.15 5.23 -14.88
C ASP A 321 -7.28 5.42 -13.36
N LEU A 322 -6.26 5.02 -12.61
CA LEU A 322 -6.24 5.12 -11.15
C LEU A 322 -6.30 6.59 -10.66
N CYS A 323 -5.59 7.52 -11.31
CA CYS A 323 -5.55 8.95 -10.96
C CYS A 323 -6.94 9.57 -10.87
N SER A 324 -7.89 9.12 -11.70
CA SER A 324 -9.27 9.58 -11.70
C SER A 324 -9.98 9.48 -10.34
N LEU A 325 -9.50 8.62 -9.43
CA LEU A 325 -9.99 8.45 -8.05
C LEU A 325 -9.32 9.41 -7.04
N ALA A 326 -8.21 10.03 -7.42
CA ALA A 326 -7.37 10.87 -6.56
C ALA A 326 -6.99 12.18 -7.25
N MET A 327 -7.91 12.79 -8.00
CA MET A 327 -7.68 14.10 -8.62
C MET A 327 -7.41 15.18 -7.56
N SER A 328 -6.85 16.32 -7.93
CA SER A 328 -6.72 17.47 -7.01
C SER A 328 -8.04 18.22 -6.81
N THR A 329 -8.90 18.21 -7.84
CA THR A 329 -10.19 18.90 -7.86
C THR A 329 -11.22 18.01 -8.56
N ALA A 330 -12.51 18.27 -8.29
CA ALA A 330 -13.57 17.54 -8.97
C ALA A 330 -13.60 17.90 -10.47
N CYS A 331 -13.63 16.88 -11.34
CA CYS A 331 -13.75 17.09 -12.77
C CYS A 331 -15.16 17.57 -13.14
N SER A 332 -15.24 18.63 -13.95
CA SER A 332 -16.51 19.15 -14.47
C SER A 332 -17.15 18.15 -15.43
N GLY A 333 -18.44 17.82 -15.22
CA GLY A 333 -19.22 16.92 -16.09
C GLY A 333 -18.77 15.45 -16.12
N GLN A 334 -17.74 15.06 -15.37
CA GLN A 334 -17.16 13.71 -15.35
C GLN A 334 -17.25 13.08 -13.96
N LEU A 335 -16.96 11.78 -13.88
CA LEU A 335 -16.96 11.05 -12.61
C LEU A 335 -15.68 11.23 -11.80
N CYS A 336 -14.56 11.61 -12.43
CA CYS A 336 -13.27 11.80 -11.74
C CYS A 336 -13.32 12.91 -10.68
N ALA A 337 -12.71 12.65 -9.52
CA ALA A 337 -12.75 13.54 -8.36
C ALA A 337 -11.69 13.15 -7.30
N PRO A 338 -11.45 14.02 -6.29
CA PRO A 338 -10.53 13.78 -5.18
C PRO A 338 -11.12 12.80 -4.14
N TYR A 339 -11.57 11.61 -4.55
CA TYR A 339 -12.24 10.66 -3.66
C TYR A 339 -11.27 10.02 -2.65
N LEU A 340 -10.06 9.68 -3.08
CA LEU A 340 -9.10 8.93 -2.30
C LEU A 340 -7.81 9.72 -2.09
N TYR A 341 -7.37 9.79 -0.85
CA TYR A 341 -6.03 10.19 -0.47
C TYR A 341 -5.43 9.12 0.43
N ALA A 342 -4.34 8.50 -0.03
CA ALA A 342 -3.66 7.44 0.71
C ALA A 342 -2.93 8.01 1.92
N LEU A 343 -3.18 7.45 3.10
CA LEU A 343 -2.59 7.94 4.35
C LEU A 343 -1.07 7.69 4.42
N CYS A 344 -0.52 6.82 3.57
CA CYS A 344 0.91 6.53 3.48
C CYS A 344 1.59 7.18 2.27
N THR A 345 1.01 8.22 1.67
CA THR A 345 1.55 8.90 0.47
C THR A 345 3.03 9.26 0.64
N ASP A 346 3.40 9.78 1.82
CA ASP A 346 4.75 10.18 2.19
C ASP A 346 5.83 9.10 1.99
N GLN A 347 5.46 7.82 2.09
CA GLN A 347 6.41 6.70 1.96
C GLN A 347 6.92 6.51 0.53
N TYR A 348 6.17 6.97 -0.46
CA TYR A 348 6.47 6.78 -1.89
C TYR A 348 6.58 8.11 -2.65
N SER A 349 6.45 9.25 -1.96
CA SER A 349 6.58 10.58 -2.56
C SER A 349 7.94 10.80 -3.25
N TYR A 350 8.97 10.08 -2.82
CA TYR A 350 10.34 10.19 -3.33
C TYR A 350 10.87 8.84 -3.78
N LEU A 351 11.36 8.78 -5.01
CA LEU A 351 11.90 7.58 -5.61
C LEU A 351 13.38 7.78 -5.94
N ALA A 352 14.26 7.02 -5.29
CA ALA A 352 15.68 7.02 -5.60
C ALA A 352 15.98 6.30 -6.91
N SER A 353 16.75 6.91 -7.82
CA SER A 353 17.04 6.36 -9.15
C SER A 353 17.83 5.04 -9.09
N LYS A 354 18.67 4.87 -8.06
CA LYS A 354 19.42 3.63 -7.82
C LYS A 354 18.53 2.40 -7.59
N GLN A 355 17.27 2.60 -7.21
CA GLN A 355 16.31 1.54 -6.90
C GLN A 355 15.39 1.19 -8.08
N CYS A 356 15.62 1.73 -9.29
CA CYS A 356 14.74 1.49 -10.44
C CYS A 356 14.57 -0.01 -10.79
N LYS A 357 15.60 -0.84 -10.60
CA LYS A 357 15.48 -2.31 -10.77
C LYS A 357 14.47 -2.91 -9.79
N THR A 358 14.50 -2.44 -8.54
CA THR A 358 13.56 -2.84 -7.48
C THR A 358 12.14 -2.36 -7.79
N TYR A 359 11.99 -1.11 -8.22
CA TYR A 359 10.69 -0.55 -8.62
C TYR A 359 10.09 -1.25 -9.84
N LEU A 360 10.91 -1.64 -10.83
CA LEU A 360 10.46 -2.45 -11.96
C LEU A 360 9.92 -3.80 -11.48
N SER A 361 10.60 -4.46 -10.54
CA SER A 361 10.08 -5.70 -9.94
C SER A 361 8.69 -5.48 -9.32
N TRP A 362 8.50 -4.40 -8.57
CA TRP A 362 7.19 -4.11 -7.97
C TRP A 362 6.13 -3.78 -9.02
N ALA A 363 6.48 -2.98 -10.02
CA ALA A 363 5.60 -2.59 -11.11
C ALA A 363 5.12 -3.77 -11.97
N VAL A 364 5.89 -4.86 -12.03
CA VAL A 364 5.56 -6.06 -12.81
C VAL A 364 4.84 -7.12 -11.98
N TYR A 365 5.27 -7.37 -10.73
CA TYR A 365 4.74 -8.49 -9.93
C TYR A 365 3.53 -8.13 -9.06
N LEU A 366 3.31 -6.86 -8.74
CA LEU A 366 2.24 -6.43 -7.83
C LEU A 366 0.92 -5.95 -8.47
N PRO A 367 0.79 -5.63 -9.78
CA PRO A 367 -0.46 -5.13 -10.35
C PRO A 367 -1.68 -6.01 -10.06
N TRP A 368 -1.56 -7.33 -10.14
CA TRP A 368 -2.69 -8.25 -9.92
C TRP A 368 -3.16 -8.23 -8.46
N THR A 369 -2.22 -8.21 -7.52
CA THR A 369 -2.50 -8.03 -6.09
C THR A 369 -3.16 -6.69 -5.82
N PHE A 370 -2.68 -5.62 -6.47
CA PHE A 370 -3.26 -4.29 -6.32
C PHE A 370 -4.71 -4.23 -6.80
N TRP A 371 -5.02 -4.83 -7.95
CA TRP A 371 -6.39 -4.92 -8.46
C TRP A 371 -7.31 -5.68 -7.49
N ASN A 372 -6.84 -6.79 -6.91
CA ASN A 372 -7.61 -7.52 -5.90
C ASN A 372 -7.90 -6.67 -4.66
N TYR A 373 -6.96 -5.84 -4.24
CA TYR A 373 -7.15 -4.92 -3.12
C TYR A 373 -8.14 -3.80 -3.45
N LEU A 374 -8.12 -3.24 -4.67
CA LEU A 374 -9.12 -2.28 -5.12
C LEU A 374 -10.53 -2.90 -5.15
N ASN A 375 -10.62 -4.16 -5.62
CA ASN A 375 -11.88 -4.90 -5.62
C ASN A 375 -12.37 -5.20 -4.18
N SER A 376 -11.45 -5.46 -3.24
CA SER A 376 -11.78 -5.59 -1.81
C SER A 376 -12.38 -4.29 -1.26
N LEU A 377 -11.80 -3.13 -1.58
CA LEU A 377 -12.35 -1.82 -1.21
C LEU A 377 -13.74 -1.58 -1.83
N TYR A 378 -13.90 -1.89 -3.12
CA TYR A 378 -15.19 -1.77 -3.83
C TYR A 378 -16.29 -2.59 -3.12
N ASN A 379 -16.01 -3.85 -2.79
CA ASN A 379 -16.97 -4.71 -2.09
C ASN A 379 -17.24 -4.21 -0.65
N ALA A 380 -16.23 -3.71 0.06
CA ALA A 380 -16.43 -3.13 1.38
C ALA A 380 -17.35 -1.89 1.35
N PHE A 381 -17.25 -1.06 0.31
CA PHE A 381 -18.17 0.06 0.08
C PHE A 381 -19.59 -0.41 -0.26
N LYS A 382 -19.70 -1.40 -1.15
CA LYS A 382 -20.98 -2.02 -1.52
C LYS A 382 -21.72 -2.62 -0.31
N ASP A 383 -20.96 -3.10 0.68
CA ASP A 383 -21.45 -3.68 1.94
C ASP A 383 -21.81 -2.65 3.02
N ILE A 384 -21.58 -1.35 2.80
CA ILE A 384 -21.94 -0.31 3.79
C ILE A 384 -23.43 -0.34 4.07
N TYR A 385 -23.79 -0.46 5.35
CA TYR A 385 -25.16 -0.37 5.79
C TYR A 385 -25.42 0.98 6.45
N CYS A 386 -25.96 1.94 5.69
CA CYS A 386 -26.14 3.32 6.14
C CYS A 386 -27.01 3.45 7.41
N GLN A 387 -27.90 2.48 7.68
CA GLN A 387 -28.73 2.47 8.89
C GLN A 387 -27.87 2.36 10.17
N ASP A 388 -26.82 1.53 10.18
CA ASP A 388 -25.91 1.37 11.34
C ASP A 388 -25.18 2.68 11.68
N TRP A 389 -25.10 3.60 10.71
CA TRP A 389 -24.45 4.90 10.85
C TRP A 389 -25.43 6.05 11.12
N GLY A 390 -26.72 5.75 11.33
CA GLY A 390 -27.75 6.75 11.63
C GLY A 390 -28.05 7.71 10.47
N CYS A 391 -27.94 7.23 9.22
CA CYS A 391 -28.30 7.99 8.04
C CYS A 391 -29.83 8.10 7.91
N ARG A 392 -30.40 9.30 8.11
CA ARG A 392 -31.86 9.53 8.06
C ARG A 392 -32.48 9.21 6.70
N THR A 393 -31.79 9.54 5.60
CA THR A 393 -32.30 9.33 4.24
C THR A 393 -32.26 7.88 3.79
N CYS A 394 -31.46 7.03 4.46
CA CYS A 394 -31.33 5.61 4.16
C CYS A 394 -31.88 4.71 5.27
N LEU A 395 -32.56 5.27 6.28
CA LEU A 395 -32.93 4.56 7.51
C LEU A 395 -33.92 3.41 7.28
N ARG A 396 -34.77 3.53 6.26
CA ARG A 396 -35.80 2.52 5.94
C ARG A 396 -35.23 1.24 5.34
N ALA A 397 -33.97 1.25 4.87
CA ALA A 397 -33.30 0.12 4.26
C ALA A 397 -34.12 -0.59 3.15
N ASP A 398 -34.98 0.15 2.46
CA ASP A 398 -35.77 -0.33 1.33
C ASP A 398 -34.89 -0.53 0.10
N THR A 399 -34.08 0.46 -0.24
CA THR A 399 -33.14 0.44 -1.37
C THR A 399 -31.68 0.32 -0.94
N CYS A 400 -31.26 1.06 0.08
CA CYS A 400 -29.88 1.07 0.60
C CYS A 400 -29.65 -0.09 1.59
N ARG A 401 -29.36 -1.28 1.08
CA ARG A 401 -29.04 -2.48 1.87
C ARG A 401 -27.57 -2.87 1.74
N ARG A 402 -27.11 -3.76 2.63
CA ARG A 402 -25.82 -4.45 2.46
C ARG A 402 -25.77 -5.11 1.08
N GLY A 403 -24.68 -4.89 0.36
CA GLY A 403 -24.53 -5.38 -1.01
C GLY A 403 -25.15 -4.46 -2.08
N GLN A 404 -25.81 -3.36 -1.71
CA GLN A 404 -26.51 -2.46 -2.63
C GLN A 404 -26.06 -0.99 -2.52
N HIS A 405 -25.19 -0.67 -1.56
CA HIS A 405 -24.73 0.69 -1.32
C HIS A 405 -23.92 1.25 -2.51
N GLY A 406 -24.24 2.47 -2.93
CA GLY A 406 -23.59 3.14 -4.06
C GLY A 406 -23.88 2.50 -5.43
N LEU A 407 -24.79 1.52 -5.49
CA LEU A 407 -25.30 1.00 -6.75
C LEU A 407 -26.59 1.72 -7.15
N VAL A 408 -27.00 1.55 -8.40
CA VAL A 408 -28.28 2.02 -8.93
C VAL A 408 -29.24 0.86 -9.06
N ASN A 409 -30.53 1.12 -8.88
CA ASN A 409 -31.57 0.14 -9.10
C ASN A 409 -31.73 -0.13 -10.61
N ASP A 410 -31.72 -1.39 -11.01
CA ASP A 410 -31.78 -1.75 -12.43
C ASP A 410 -33.06 -1.29 -13.15
N LYS A 411 -34.19 -1.25 -12.42
CA LYS A 411 -35.52 -0.92 -12.95
C LYS A 411 -35.76 0.59 -12.99
N THR A 412 -35.48 1.28 -11.89
CA THR A 412 -35.78 2.72 -11.77
C THR A 412 -34.62 3.61 -12.17
N LYS A 413 -33.42 3.05 -12.34
CA LYS A 413 -32.14 3.77 -12.55
C LYS A 413 -31.80 4.79 -11.45
N ALA A 414 -32.54 4.78 -10.35
CA ALA A 414 -32.32 5.64 -9.20
C ALA A 414 -31.17 5.07 -8.33
N PRO A 415 -30.39 5.93 -7.66
CA PRO A 415 -29.39 5.48 -6.70
C PRO A 415 -30.04 4.76 -5.52
N ASN A 416 -29.44 3.66 -5.08
CA ASN A 416 -29.90 2.95 -3.89
C ASN A 416 -29.57 3.73 -2.61
N CYS A 417 -28.46 4.47 -2.59
CA CYS A 417 -28.03 5.30 -1.47
C CYS A 417 -28.41 6.77 -1.71
N ASN A 418 -29.12 7.37 -0.75
CA ASN A 418 -29.64 8.74 -0.83
C ASN A 418 -28.90 9.72 0.12
N CYS A 419 -27.61 9.51 0.38
CA CYS A 419 -26.79 10.49 1.10
C CYS A 419 -26.58 11.75 0.25
N GLY A 420 -26.58 12.94 0.86
CA GLY A 420 -26.44 14.21 0.13
C GLY A 420 -25.10 14.37 -0.59
N SER A 421 -24.05 13.74 -0.08
CA SER A 421 -22.77 13.53 -0.76
C SER A 421 -22.07 12.28 -0.20
N ILE A 422 -20.94 11.90 -0.81
CA ILE A 422 -20.06 10.86 -0.24
C ILE A 422 -19.43 11.32 1.08
N VAL A 423 -19.17 12.61 1.27
CA VAL A 423 -18.56 13.17 2.49
C VAL A 423 -19.56 13.16 3.64
N GLU A 424 -20.82 13.49 3.36
CA GLU A 424 -21.93 13.43 4.33
C GLU A 424 -22.32 11.98 4.69
N CYS A 425 -21.87 10.98 3.92
CA CYS A 425 -22.10 9.57 4.21
C CYS A 425 -21.22 9.11 5.39
N LYS A 426 -21.84 9.05 6.58
CA LYS A 426 -21.18 8.63 7.83
C LYS A 426 -20.51 7.25 7.79
N GLY A 427 -20.92 6.36 6.87
CA GLY A 427 -20.28 5.05 6.68
C GLY A 427 -19.09 5.04 5.71
N ALA A 428 -18.95 6.07 4.86
CA ALA A 428 -17.91 6.12 3.85
C ALA A 428 -16.53 6.38 4.45
N MET A 429 -16.38 7.45 5.24
CA MET A 429 -15.09 7.82 5.86
C MET A 429 -14.50 6.70 6.74
N PRO A 430 -15.24 6.05 7.66
CA PRO A 430 -14.70 4.93 8.42
C PRO A 430 -14.29 3.74 7.56
N THR A 431 -14.99 3.49 6.44
CA THR A 431 -14.62 2.43 5.50
C THR A 431 -13.34 2.78 4.76
N LEU A 432 -13.16 4.04 4.33
CA LEU A 432 -11.90 4.52 3.75
C LEU A 432 -10.75 4.40 4.74
N TYR A 433 -10.95 4.88 5.98
CA TYR A 433 -9.93 4.84 7.02
C TYR A 433 -9.46 3.41 7.29
N LYS A 434 -10.39 2.45 7.38
CA LYS A 434 -10.06 1.02 7.53
C LYS A 434 -9.19 0.45 6.39
N TYR A 435 -9.30 1.01 5.19
CA TYR A 435 -8.45 0.67 4.05
C TYR A 435 -7.25 1.63 3.89
N GLY A 436 -6.99 2.51 4.86
CA GLY A 436 -5.86 3.44 4.86
C GLY A 436 -6.01 4.66 3.97
N PHE A 437 -7.25 5.13 3.77
CA PHE A 437 -7.55 6.34 3.00
C PHE A 437 -8.33 7.37 3.81
N THR A 438 -8.28 8.61 3.34
CA THR A 438 -9.21 9.70 3.66
C THR A 438 -9.70 10.32 2.35
N PHE A 439 -10.63 11.26 2.41
CA PHE A 439 -11.00 12.06 1.23
C PHE A 439 -9.87 13.03 0.89
N GLY A 440 -9.55 13.18 -0.40
CA GLY A 440 -8.47 14.08 -0.84
C GLY A 440 -8.82 15.56 -0.71
N ALA A 441 -10.03 15.93 -1.11
CA ALA A 441 -10.53 17.30 -0.95
C ALA A 441 -12.05 17.28 -0.66
N PRO A 442 -12.46 17.13 0.61
CA PRO A 442 -13.86 17.12 1.03
C PRO A 442 -14.68 18.28 0.47
N ALA A 443 -14.15 19.50 0.54
CA ALA A 443 -14.81 20.70 0.03
C ALA A 443 -15.11 20.61 -1.48
N ALA A 444 -14.20 20.03 -2.27
CA ALA A 444 -14.42 19.83 -3.71
C ALA A 444 -15.46 18.73 -4.00
N LEU A 445 -15.58 17.72 -3.13
CA LEU A 445 -16.61 16.69 -3.24
C LEU A 445 -18.00 17.19 -2.82
N ASN A 446 -18.05 18.18 -1.91
CA ASN A 446 -19.27 18.82 -1.41
C ASN A 446 -19.69 20.08 -2.18
N GLY A 447 -18.89 20.53 -3.14
CA GLY A 447 -19.08 21.80 -3.85
C GLY A 447 -20.42 21.93 -4.58
N GLN A 448 -20.93 23.17 -4.64
CA GLN A 448 -22.24 23.49 -5.25
C GLN A 448 -22.32 23.20 -6.76
N GLY A 449 -21.18 23.17 -7.46
CA GLY A 449 -21.09 22.88 -8.91
C GLY A 449 -21.24 21.40 -9.30
N GLY A 450 -21.53 20.50 -8.35
CA GLY A 450 -21.80 19.09 -8.61
C GLY A 450 -21.30 18.17 -7.50
N LYS A 451 -22.08 18.09 -6.41
CA LYS A 451 -21.81 17.19 -5.28
C LYS A 451 -21.56 15.77 -5.77
N LYS A 452 -20.43 15.17 -5.36
CA LYS A 452 -20.14 13.78 -5.68
C LYS A 452 -20.81 12.86 -4.67
N THR A 453 -21.56 11.88 -5.18
CA THR A 453 -22.31 10.91 -4.38
C THR A 453 -21.53 9.61 -4.21
N CYS A 454 -21.96 8.75 -3.28
CA CYS A 454 -21.44 7.39 -3.15
C CYS A 454 -21.56 6.61 -4.48
N THR A 455 -22.62 6.85 -5.24
CA THR A 455 -22.83 6.23 -6.55
C THR A 455 -21.79 6.69 -7.58
N ASN A 456 -21.43 7.98 -7.60
CA ASN A 456 -20.39 8.46 -8.52
C ASN A 456 -19.04 7.82 -8.22
N PHE A 457 -18.67 7.72 -6.94
CA PHE A 457 -17.44 7.04 -6.53
C PHE A 457 -17.45 5.56 -6.92
N MET A 458 -18.51 4.83 -6.59
CA MET A 458 -18.62 3.40 -6.88
C MET A 458 -18.61 3.12 -8.39
N GLN A 459 -19.30 3.95 -9.18
CA GLN A 459 -19.24 3.86 -10.64
C GLN A 459 -17.83 4.12 -11.15
N GLN A 460 -17.14 5.13 -10.63
CA GLN A 460 -15.76 5.43 -11.03
C GLN A 460 -14.79 4.31 -10.66
N LEU A 461 -14.86 3.80 -9.43
CA LEU A 461 -14.03 2.69 -8.98
C LEU A 461 -14.28 1.43 -9.81
N ASN A 462 -15.53 1.13 -10.15
CA ASN A 462 -15.87 0.03 -11.05
C ASN A 462 -15.32 0.25 -12.47
N ASN A 463 -15.36 1.47 -12.99
CA ASN A 463 -14.77 1.79 -14.30
C ASN A 463 -13.26 1.56 -14.30
N VAL A 464 -12.55 1.90 -13.22
CA VAL A 464 -11.11 1.61 -13.07
C VAL A 464 -10.86 0.10 -13.02
N LEU A 465 -11.65 -0.65 -12.24
CA LEU A 465 -11.50 -2.10 -12.11
C LEU A 465 -11.77 -2.86 -13.42
N GLN A 466 -12.72 -2.39 -14.23
CA GLN A 466 -13.12 -2.98 -15.51
C GLN A 466 -12.46 -2.29 -16.72
N SER A 467 -11.44 -1.47 -16.47
CA SER A 467 -10.75 -0.70 -17.50
C SER A 467 -9.87 -1.61 -18.34
N THR A 468 -9.86 -1.39 -19.66
CA THR A 468 -8.87 -2.05 -20.53
C THR A 468 -7.45 -1.62 -20.22
N TYR A 469 -7.23 -0.46 -19.57
CA TYR A 469 -5.87 -0.07 -19.17
C TYR A 469 -5.27 -1.07 -18.18
N PHE A 470 -6.06 -1.57 -17.22
CA PHE A 470 -5.59 -2.62 -16.31
C PHE A 470 -5.38 -3.95 -17.04
N GLN A 471 -6.28 -4.30 -17.97
CA GLN A 471 -6.11 -5.49 -18.78
C GLN A 471 -4.82 -5.46 -19.61
N THR A 472 -4.60 -4.37 -20.36
CA THR A 472 -3.38 -4.15 -21.14
C THR A 472 -2.14 -4.11 -20.24
N LEU A 473 -2.23 -3.54 -19.03
CA LEU A 473 -1.13 -3.60 -18.08
C LEU A 473 -0.78 -5.03 -17.71
N PHE A 474 -1.77 -5.88 -17.39
CA PHE A 474 -1.52 -7.29 -17.08
C PHE A 474 -0.89 -8.02 -18.26
N GLU A 475 -1.44 -7.85 -19.46
CA GLU A 475 -0.90 -8.42 -20.69
C GLU A 475 0.56 -8.02 -20.90
N LYS A 476 0.90 -6.74 -20.72
CA LYS A 476 2.29 -6.25 -20.87
C LYS A 476 3.23 -6.68 -19.76
N CYS A 477 2.74 -6.87 -18.54
CA CYS A 477 3.52 -7.49 -17.47
C CYS A 477 3.83 -8.95 -17.79
N ASP A 478 2.84 -9.71 -18.26
CA ASP A 478 2.99 -11.12 -18.63
C ASP A 478 3.90 -11.30 -19.85
N ASP A 479 3.74 -10.46 -20.88
CA ASP A 479 4.63 -10.40 -22.05
C ASP A 479 6.08 -10.19 -21.59
N PHE A 480 6.33 -9.20 -20.74
CA PHE A 480 7.68 -8.90 -20.25
C PHE A 480 8.26 -10.05 -19.43
N LEU A 481 7.47 -10.65 -18.53
CA LEU A 481 7.90 -11.82 -17.74
C LEU A 481 8.18 -13.02 -18.63
N TRP A 482 7.38 -13.24 -19.67
CA TRP A 482 7.59 -14.29 -20.65
C TRP A 482 8.90 -14.08 -21.41
N GLN A 483 9.14 -12.88 -21.94
CA GLN A 483 10.35 -12.57 -22.71
C GLN A 483 11.63 -12.79 -21.89
N ILE A 484 11.65 -12.38 -20.61
CA ILE A 484 12.79 -12.64 -19.72
C ILE A 484 13.02 -14.15 -19.49
N ARG A 485 11.95 -14.94 -19.42
CA ARG A 485 12.03 -16.39 -19.13
C ARG A 485 12.24 -17.23 -20.38
N GLN A 486 11.90 -16.72 -21.56
CA GLN A 486 11.89 -17.46 -22.83
C GLN A 486 13.22 -18.18 -23.11
N PRO A 487 14.41 -17.56 -22.96
CA PRO A 487 15.67 -18.26 -23.21
C PRO A 487 15.86 -19.45 -22.27
N PHE A 488 15.51 -19.30 -20.99
CA PHE A 488 15.60 -20.38 -20.00
C PHE A 488 14.58 -21.49 -20.26
N THR A 489 13.36 -21.13 -20.66
CA THR A 489 12.33 -22.11 -21.01
C THR A 489 12.80 -22.99 -22.17
N TRP A 490 13.37 -22.40 -23.23
CA TRP A 490 13.88 -23.15 -24.37
C TRP A 490 15.12 -23.97 -24.05
N THR A 491 16.03 -23.47 -23.21
CA THR A 491 17.19 -24.27 -22.79
C THR A 491 16.77 -25.48 -21.97
N VAL A 492 15.79 -25.33 -21.06
CA VAL A 492 15.21 -26.44 -20.31
C VAL A 492 14.56 -27.44 -21.28
N VAL A 493 13.71 -27.00 -22.20
CA VAL A 493 13.10 -27.88 -23.21
C VAL A 493 14.16 -28.63 -24.03
N ALA A 494 15.21 -27.95 -24.49
CA ALA A 494 16.30 -28.59 -25.24
C ALA A 494 17.06 -29.63 -24.40
N LEU A 495 17.33 -29.36 -23.12
CA LEU A 495 17.98 -30.31 -22.21
C LEU A 495 17.11 -31.54 -21.94
N TRP A 496 15.79 -31.36 -21.78
CA TRP A 496 14.85 -32.48 -21.65
C TRP A 496 14.79 -33.32 -22.92
N LEU A 497 14.73 -32.69 -24.10
CA LEU A 497 14.77 -33.40 -25.38
C LEU A 497 16.08 -34.18 -25.55
N LEU A 498 17.22 -33.58 -25.22
CA LEU A 498 18.53 -34.25 -25.25
C LEU A 498 18.58 -35.45 -24.30
N SER A 499 18.06 -35.30 -23.09
CA SER A 499 17.99 -36.38 -22.10
C SER A 499 17.12 -37.54 -22.59
N VAL A 500 15.94 -37.24 -23.14
CA VAL A 500 15.05 -38.26 -23.73
C VAL A 500 15.72 -38.97 -24.91
N LEU A 501 16.37 -38.21 -25.81
CA LEU A 501 17.12 -38.79 -26.94
C LEU A 501 18.27 -39.69 -26.46
N TYR A 502 18.99 -39.30 -25.42
CA TYR A 502 20.06 -40.11 -24.82
C TYR A 502 19.53 -41.42 -24.23
N LEU A 503 18.41 -41.38 -23.51
CA LEU A 503 17.77 -42.58 -22.95
C LEU A 503 17.28 -43.52 -24.06
N ILE A 504 16.63 -42.98 -25.10
CA ILE A 504 16.21 -43.76 -26.27
C ILE A 504 17.44 -44.38 -26.94
N HIS A 505 18.51 -43.62 -27.13
CA HIS A 505 19.73 -44.11 -27.75
C HIS A 505 20.33 -45.29 -26.97
N ILE A 506 20.43 -45.20 -25.64
CA ILE A 506 20.89 -46.31 -24.80
C ILE A 506 19.95 -47.51 -24.88
N MET A 507 18.64 -47.31 -24.84
CA MET A 507 17.67 -48.40 -24.97
C MET A 507 17.82 -49.13 -26.31
N VAL A 508 17.96 -48.39 -27.42
CA VAL A 508 18.16 -48.97 -28.75
C VAL A 508 19.50 -49.71 -28.82
N ILE A 509 20.61 -49.12 -28.36
CA ILE A 509 21.90 -49.82 -28.31
C ILE A 509 21.80 -51.10 -27.47
N ARG A 510 21.15 -51.05 -26.31
CA ARG A 510 20.98 -52.23 -25.45
C ARG A 510 20.13 -53.30 -26.12
N LEU A 511 19.06 -52.94 -26.82
CA LEU A 511 18.23 -53.86 -27.58
C LEU A 511 19.02 -54.48 -28.74
N ASP A 512 19.78 -53.68 -29.48
CA ASP A 512 20.65 -54.14 -30.58
C ASP A 512 21.77 -55.04 -30.05
N LEU A 513 22.39 -54.72 -28.92
CA LEU A 513 23.39 -55.59 -28.30
C LEU A 513 22.77 -56.92 -27.82
N LEU A 514 21.55 -56.89 -27.27
CA LEU A 514 20.83 -58.12 -26.89
C LEU A 514 20.46 -58.95 -28.14
N HIS A 515 20.06 -58.30 -29.22
CA HIS A 515 19.70 -58.94 -30.49
C HIS A 515 20.94 -59.51 -31.21
N ILE A 516 22.04 -58.77 -31.27
CA ILE A 516 23.32 -59.26 -31.80
C ILE A 516 23.84 -60.40 -30.94
N LYS A 517 23.75 -60.32 -29.60
CA LYS A 517 24.19 -61.39 -28.69
C LYS A 517 23.31 -62.63 -28.77
N SER A 518 22.01 -62.51 -29.06
CA SER A 518 21.16 -63.67 -29.32
C SER A 518 21.56 -64.39 -30.62
N HIS A 519 22.00 -63.64 -31.63
CA HIS A 519 22.53 -64.18 -32.89
C HIS A 519 23.99 -64.67 -32.81
N LEU A 520 24.81 -64.09 -31.92
CA LEU A 520 26.18 -64.55 -31.65
C LEU A 520 26.22 -65.72 -30.65
N HIS A 521 25.08 -66.14 -30.11
CA HIS A 521 25.03 -67.39 -29.38
C HIS A 521 25.41 -68.51 -30.36
N SER A 522 26.56 -69.13 -30.09
CA SER A 522 27.06 -70.25 -30.88
C SER A 522 25.93 -71.24 -31.15
N PRO A 523 25.82 -71.81 -32.37
CA PRO A 523 24.90 -72.92 -32.68
C PRO A 523 25.30 -74.22 -31.96
N SER A 524 25.85 -74.11 -30.75
CA SER A 524 26.13 -75.20 -29.83
C SER A 524 24.92 -75.54 -28.96
N SER A 525 23.93 -74.66 -28.81
CA SER A 525 22.69 -74.98 -28.07
C SER A 525 21.86 -76.05 -28.76
N HIS A 526 21.89 -76.09 -30.11
CA HIS A 526 21.24 -77.14 -30.92
C HIS A 526 22.13 -78.38 -31.11
N LYS A 527 23.40 -78.34 -30.69
CA LYS A 527 24.35 -79.48 -30.70
C LYS A 527 24.48 -80.16 -29.34
N ILE A 528 23.48 -80.00 -28.48
CA ILE A 528 23.29 -80.93 -27.38
C ILE A 528 22.53 -82.11 -27.96
N ALA A 529 23.24 -83.18 -28.33
CA ALA A 529 22.60 -84.46 -28.60
C ALA A 529 21.72 -84.81 -27.39
N ALA A 530 20.48 -85.26 -27.59
CA ALA A 530 19.61 -85.70 -26.48
C ALA A 530 20.31 -86.75 -25.58
N GLN A 531 21.31 -87.45 -26.11
CA GLN A 531 22.19 -88.36 -25.38
C GLN A 531 23.17 -87.68 -24.41
N SER A 532 23.66 -86.46 -24.69
CA SER A 532 24.51 -85.72 -23.75
C SER A 532 23.73 -85.05 -22.61
N LEU A 533 22.43 -84.77 -22.79
CA LEU A 533 21.52 -84.38 -21.69
C LEU A 533 21.23 -85.53 -20.72
N LEU A 534 21.07 -86.76 -21.23
CA LEU A 534 20.92 -87.96 -20.41
C LEU A 534 22.23 -88.38 -19.72
N ALA A 535 23.39 -88.04 -20.29
CA ALA A 535 24.68 -88.23 -19.63
C ALA A 535 24.97 -87.15 -18.56
N ALA A 536 24.60 -85.89 -18.81
CA ALA A 536 24.75 -84.80 -17.83
C ALA A 536 23.82 -84.95 -16.61
N GLY A 537 22.64 -85.57 -16.79
CA GLY A 537 21.76 -85.94 -15.67
C GLY A 537 22.37 -86.94 -14.67
N ARG A 538 23.46 -87.64 -15.03
CA ARG A 538 24.23 -88.51 -14.13
C ARG A 538 25.42 -87.81 -13.45
N VAL A 539 25.85 -86.64 -13.93
CA VAL A 539 26.95 -85.90 -13.33
C VAL A 539 26.37 -84.75 -12.51
N LYS A 540 26.26 -85.00 -11.20
CA LYS A 540 25.79 -84.09 -10.14
C LYS A 540 26.73 -82.89 -9.92
N LYS A 541 27.12 -82.19 -10.99
CA LYS A 541 28.17 -81.17 -10.97
C LYS A 541 28.00 -80.12 -12.07
N LEU A 542 26.92 -79.34 -11.98
CA LEU A 542 26.87 -77.98 -12.52
C LEU A 542 26.29 -77.08 -11.44
N GLY A 543 27.10 -76.90 -10.40
CA GLY A 543 26.96 -75.77 -9.51
C GLY A 543 27.20 -74.48 -10.29
N ARG A 544 26.40 -73.47 -9.98
CA ARG A 544 26.61 -72.05 -10.28
C ARG A 544 26.62 -71.68 -11.77
N VAL A 545 25.43 -71.46 -12.32
CA VAL A 545 25.27 -70.38 -13.30
C VAL A 545 24.56 -69.23 -12.59
N PHE A 546 25.35 -68.40 -11.93
CA PHE A 546 24.94 -67.04 -11.54
C PHE A 546 24.80 -66.24 -12.83
N TYR A 547 23.60 -66.16 -13.38
CA TYR A 547 23.30 -65.24 -14.49
C TYR A 547 22.09 -64.34 -14.18
N LEU A 548 21.64 -64.35 -12.93
CA LEU A 548 20.59 -63.46 -12.45
C LEU A 548 21.02 -62.87 -11.10
N GLN A 549 21.84 -61.83 -11.18
CA GLN A 549 21.77 -60.72 -10.24
C GLN A 549 21.83 -59.40 -11.04
N PRO A 550 21.10 -58.36 -10.61
CA PRO A 550 20.89 -57.11 -11.33
C PRO A 550 22.16 -56.31 -11.63
#